data_AF-A0A2M7JWH4-F1
#
_entry.id   AF-A0A2M7JWH4-F1
#
_cell.length_a   1.000
_cell.length_b   1.000
_cell.length_c   1.000
_cell.angle_alpha   90.00
_cell.angle_beta   90.00
_cell.angle_gamma   90.00
#
_symmetry.space_group_name_H-M   'P 1'
#
loop_
_entity.id
_entity.type
_entity.pdbx_description
1 polymer ?
#
loop_
_entity_poly.entity_id
_entity_poly.type
_entity_poly.pdbx_seq_one_letter_code
_entity_poly.pdbx_strand_id
1 'polypeptide(L)'
;MGFFNSLLIRITLAVIGGIFYAFLTYLIVMFLNLSYEFVIVAAVFVYLFYLSSRLLLLFSGIDSPYYSKGGKGPSKTPLEKNSFYTTAQWVGKFYHNHDFILFIFLGILSIIFLISLVMDGLGGRPFGNTIQNLWNALLPLP
;
A
#
# COMPACT_ATOMS: atom_id res chain seq x y z
N MET A 1 12.33 24.75 -3.28
CA MET A 1 12.17 23.52 -2.47
C MET A 1 11.06 23.60 -1.40
N GLY A 2 10.25 24.68 -1.31
CA GLY A 2 9.27 24.85 -0.22
C GLY A 2 7.83 24.40 -0.49
N PHE A 3 7.38 24.32 -1.75
CA PHE A 3 5.96 24.10 -2.06
C PHE A 3 5.51 22.65 -1.75
N PHE A 4 6.23 21.66 -2.28
CA PHE A 4 5.95 20.23 -2.03
C PHE A 4 6.19 19.74 -0.60
N ASN A 5 6.74 20.61 0.27
CA ASN A 5 7.07 20.27 1.64
C ASN A 5 6.00 20.70 2.66
N SER A 6 4.93 21.37 2.21
CA SER A 6 3.84 21.74 3.10
C SER A 6 3.05 20.50 3.55
N LEU A 7 2.65 20.48 4.82
CA LEU A 7 1.85 19.42 5.42
C LEU A 7 0.57 19.17 4.60
N LEU A 8 -0.08 20.23 4.14
CA LEU A 8 -1.28 20.18 3.33
C LEU A 8 -1.05 19.43 2.01
N ILE A 9 0.01 19.76 1.26
CA ILE A 9 0.31 19.09 0.00
C ILE A 9 0.62 17.60 0.20
N ARG A 10 1.34 17.25 1.27
CA ARG A 10 1.65 15.85 1.62
C ARG A 10 0.39 15.06 2.01
N ILE A 11 -0.53 15.65 2.78
CA ILE A 11 -1.84 15.04 3.09
C ILE A 11 -2.64 14.84 1.81
N THR A 12 -2.73 15.86 0.95
CA THR A 12 -3.45 15.77 -0.32
C THR A 12 -2.88 14.67 -1.23
N LEU A 13 -1.56 14.57 -1.35
CA LEU A 13 -0.89 13.50 -2.09
C LEU A 13 -1.16 12.11 -1.50
N ALA A 14 -1.19 11.98 -0.17
CA ALA A 14 -1.54 10.74 0.50
C ALA A 14 -3.00 10.33 0.24
N VAL A 15 -3.93 11.27 0.26
CA VAL A 15 -5.33 10.99 -0.07
C VAL A 15 -5.48 10.55 -1.53
N ILE A 16 -4.89 11.31 -2.47
CA ILE A 16 -4.92 11.00 -3.90
C ILE A 16 -4.27 9.64 -4.18
N GLY A 17 -3.10 9.37 -3.60
CA GLY A 17 -2.43 8.08 -3.72
C GLY A 17 -3.31 6.93 -3.22
N GLY A 18 -3.93 7.10 -2.04
CA GLY A 18 -4.83 6.10 -1.48
C GLY A 18 -6.00 5.80 -2.42
N ILE A 19 -6.62 6.84 -3.01
CA ILE A 19 -7.70 6.68 -3.99
C ILE A 19 -7.21 5.86 -5.19
N PHE A 20 -6.04 6.15 -5.74
CA PHE A 20 -5.50 5.39 -6.88
C PHE A 20 -5.20 3.94 -6.53
N TYR A 21 -4.62 3.66 -5.35
CA TYR A 21 -4.40 2.28 -4.90
C TYR A 21 -5.70 1.53 -4.70
N ALA A 22 -6.69 2.15 -4.05
CA ALA A 22 -8.00 1.55 -3.84
C ALA A 22 -8.72 1.28 -5.16
N PHE A 23 -8.66 2.22 -6.11
CA PHE A 23 -9.25 2.07 -7.44
C PHE A 23 -8.54 0.98 -8.25
N LEU A 24 -7.20 0.90 -8.18
CA LEU A 24 -6.44 -0.17 -8.82
C LEU A 24 -6.82 -1.54 -8.24
N THR A 25 -6.88 -1.66 -6.91
CA THR A 25 -7.35 -2.89 -6.24
C THR A 25 -8.78 -3.24 -6.65
N TYR A 26 -9.68 -2.25 -6.67
CA TYR A 26 -11.06 -2.42 -7.11
C TYR A 26 -11.13 -3.00 -8.53
N LEU A 27 -10.39 -2.41 -9.47
CA LEU A 27 -10.35 -2.90 -10.85
C LEU A 27 -9.79 -4.32 -10.92
N ILE A 28 -8.64 -4.59 -10.29
CA ILE A 28 -8.03 -5.92 -10.29
C ILE A 28 -9.02 -6.96 -9.77
N VAL A 29 -9.61 -6.74 -8.59
CA VAL A 29 -10.50 -7.71 -7.95
C VAL A 29 -11.81 -7.87 -8.73
N MET A 30 -12.34 -6.78 -9.34
CA MET A 30 -13.49 -6.85 -10.23
C MET A 30 -13.20 -7.70 -11.48
N PHE A 31 -12.05 -7.49 -12.13
CA PHE A 31 -11.65 -8.27 -13.30
C PHE A 31 -11.42 -9.75 -12.99
N LEU A 32 -11.26 -10.10 -11.71
CA LEU A 32 -11.20 -11.47 -11.24
C LEU A 32 -12.58 -12.11 -11.00
N ASN A 33 -13.65 -11.38 -11.31
CA ASN A 33 -15.04 -11.81 -11.18
C ASN A 33 -15.40 -12.33 -9.78
N LEU A 34 -14.77 -11.76 -8.74
CA LEU A 34 -15.09 -12.04 -7.34
C LEU A 34 -16.34 -11.27 -6.92
N SER A 35 -16.95 -11.65 -5.79
CA SER A 35 -18.19 -11.01 -5.32
C SER A 35 -18.01 -9.52 -5.14
N TYR A 36 -19.05 -8.74 -5.47
CA TYR A 36 -19.03 -7.29 -5.35
C TYR A 36 -18.69 -6.83 -3.91
N GLU A 37 -19.21 -7.53 -2.91
CA GLU A 37 -18.90 -7.30 -1.49
C GLU A 37 -17.39 -7.42 -1.21
N PHE A 38 -16.74 -8.46 -1.75
CA PHE A 38 -15.32 -8.69 -1.58
C PHE A 38 -14.49 -7.60 -2.28
N VAL A 39 -14.90 -7.18 -3.48
CA VAL A 39 -14.26 -6.09 -4.22
C VAL A 39 -14.24 -4.80 -3.40
N ILE A 40 -15.38 -4.43 -2.79
CA ILE A 40 -15.50 -3.23 -1.97
C ILE A 40 -14.65 -3.35 -0.70
N VAL A 41 -14.72 -4.48 0.00
CA VAL A 41 -13.93 -4.71 1.24
C VAL A 41 -12.44 -4.63 0.94
N ALA A 42 -11.96 -5.26 -0.13
CA ALA A 42 -10.55 -5.22 -0.51
C ALA A 42 -10.08 -3.80 -0.85
N ALA A 43 -10.87 -3.05 -1.62
CA ALA A 43 -10.54 -1.66 -1.99
C ALA A 43 -10.50 -0.73 -0.77
N VAL A 44 -11.50 -0.83 0.12
CA VAL A 44 -11.54 -0.05 1.38
C VAL A 44 -10.38 -0.43 2.30
N PHE A 45 -10.08 -1.72 2.42
CA PHE A 45 -8.97 -2.19 3.24
C PHE A 45 -7.65 -1.60 2.75
N VAL A 46 -7.36 -1.69 1.45
CA VAL A 46 -6.14 -1.11 0.85
C VAL A 46 -6.11 0.41 1.02
N TYR A 47 -7.24 1.10 0.83
CA TYR A 47 -7.33 2.55 1.05
C TYR A 47 -6.93 2.93 2.48
N LEU A 48 -7.56 2.30 3.47
CA LEU A 48 -7.32 2.58 4.88
C LEU A 48 -5.88 2.25 5.27
N PHE A 49 -5.34 1.14 4.77
CA PHE A 49 -3.97 0.72 5.06
C PHE A 49 -2.95 1.72 4.49
N TYR A 50 -3.15 2.15 3.23
CA TYR A 50 -2.31 3.16 2.60
C TYR A 50 -2.40 4.52 3.31
N LEU A 51 -3.63 5.00 3.55
CA LEU A 51 -3.86 6.30 4.16
C LEU A 51 -3.33 6.34 5.59
N SER A 52 -3.56 5.28 6.37
CA SER A 52 -3.04 5.17 7.73
C SER A 52 -1.52 5.19 7.75
N SER A 53 -0.86 4.42 6.88
CA SER A 53 0.62 4.46 6.74
C SER A 53 1.12 5.89 6.50
N ARG A 54 0.49 6.61 5.56
CA ARG A 54 0.90 7.96 5.18
C ARG A 54 0.59 9.01 6.24
N LEU A 55 -0.59 8.97 6.88
CA LEU A 55 -0.95 9.88 7.97
C LEU A 55 -0.05 9.67 9.18
N LEU A 56 0.21 8.42 9.54
CA LEU A 56 1.12 8.10 10.63
C LEU A 56 2.54 8.60 10.31
N LEU A 57 3.05 8.42 9.08
CA LEU A 57 4.33 9.02 8.63
C LEU A 57 4.35 10.54 8.79
N LEU A 58 3.27 11.21 8.34
CA LEU A 58 3.07 12.65 8.43
C LEU A 58 3.11 13.17 9.88
N PHE A 59 2.42 12.51 10.81
CA PHE A 59 2.36 12.91 12.21
C PHE A 59 3.57 12.47 13.05
N SER A 60 4.32 11.46 12.59
CA SER A 60 5.50 11.00 13.32
C SER A 60 6.64 12.02 13.33
N GLY A 61 6.62 13.03 12.44
CA GLY A 61 7.66 14.07 12.37
C GLY A 61 9.07 13.52 12.15
N ILE A 62 9.19 12.28 11.68
CA ILE A 62 10.47 11.58 11.55
C ILE A 62 11.25 12.20 10.38
N ASP A 63 12.13 13.14 10.71
CA ASP A 63 13.36 13.39 9.94
C ASP A 63 14.30 12.19 10.11
N SER A 64 13.89 11.01 9.61
CA SER A 64 14.84 9.90 9.54
C SER A 64 15.82 10.19 8.40
N PRO A 65 17.12 9.91 8.59
CA PRO A 65 18.12 10.01 7.53
C PRO A 65 17.80 9.12 6.32
N TYR A 66 16.84 8.20 6.45
CA TYR A 66 16.33 7.36 5.35
C TYR A 66 15.49 8.14 4.33
N TYR A 67 14.73 9.16 4.75
CA TYR A 67 13.94 10.02 3.86
C TYR A 67 14.60 11.38 3.58
N SER A 68 15.54 11.84 4.42
CA SER A 68 16.33 13.04 4.18
C SER A 68 17.63 12.75 3.39
N LYS A 69 17.53 12.13 2.20
CA LYS A 69 18.72 11.97 1.32
C LYS A 69 19.35 13.30 0.84
N GLY A 70 18.75 14.45 1.15
CA GLY A 70 19.24 15.79 0.79
C GLY A 70 20.07 16.53 1.87
N GLY A 71 20.23 15.98 3.07
CA GLY A 71 20.88 16.67 4.19
C GLY A 71 22.30 16.21 4.48
N LYS A 72 23.20 16.14 3.49
CA LYS A 72 24.64 15.95 3.74
C LYS A 72 25.25 17.28 4.23
N GLY A 73 24.86 17.72 5.42
CA GLY A 73 25.59 18.72 6.19
C GLY A 73 26.31 18.03 7.35
N PRO A 74 27.48 18.51 7.80
CA PRO A 74 28.21 17.88 8.91
C PRO A 74 27.38 18.04 10.18
N SER A 75 26.70 16.97 10.61
CA SER A 75 25.89 16.95 11.84
C SER A 75 26.80 17.02 13.07
N LYS A 76 27.18 18.24 13.46
CA LYS A 76 27.89 18.53 14.71
C LYS A 76 26.89 18.65 15.87
N THR A 77 26.21 17.56 16.21
CA THR A 77 25.63 17.35 17.55
C THR A 77 25.25 15.88 17.67
N PRO A 78 25.76 15.15 18.69
CA PRO A 78 25.24 13.83 18.99
C PRO A 78 23.80 14.02 19.46
N LEU A 79 22.84 13.52 18.67
CA LEU A 79 21.42 13.59 19.02
C LEU A 79 21.22 12.85 20.35
N GLU A 80 20.77 13.54 21.39
CA GLU A 80 20.45 12.95 22.69
C GLU A 80 19.43 11.83 22.51
N LYS A 81 19.75 10.61 22.98
CA LYS A 81 18.82 9.47 23.00
C LYS A 81 17.74 9.69 24.06
N ASN A 82 16.78 10.55 23.75
CA ASN A 82 15.58 10.71 24.56
C ASN A 82 14.51 9.67 24.15
N SER A 83 13.52 9.45 25.03
CA SER A 83 12.41 8.51 24.78
C SER A 83 11.68 8.84 23.48
N PHE A 84 11.52 10.13 23.17
CA PHE A 84 10.96 10.63 21.93
C PHE A 84 11.72 10.16 20.68
N TYR A 85 13.05 10.25 20.65
CA TYR A 85 13.87 9.78 19.53
C TYR A 85 13.74 8.27 19.31
N THR A 86 13.63 7.51 20.39
CA THR A 86 13.53 6.04 20.32
C THR A 86 12.16 5.62 19.80
N THR A 87 11.10 6.29 20.26
CA THR A 87 9.74 6.14 19.72
C THR A 87 9.68 6.52 18.25
N ALA A 88 10.26 7.66 17.87
CA ALA A 88 10.34 8.11 16.48
C ALA A 88 11.06 7.08 15.59
N GLN A 89 12.20 6.53 15.99
CA GLN A 89 12.87 5.47 15.22
C GLN A 89 12.05 4.18 15.12
N TRP A 90 11.37 3.77 16.19
CA TRP A 90 10.52 2.57 16.18
C TRP A 90 9.35 2.74 15.20
N VAL A 91 8.69 3.89 15.26
CA VAL A 91 7.59 4.25 14.36
C VAL A 91 8.07 4.29 12.91
N GLY A 92 9.27 4.83 12.65
CA GLY A 92 9.91 4.84 11.34
C GLY A 92 10.19 3.44 10.76
N LYS A 93 10.72 2.54 11.58
CA LYS A 93 10.96 1.13 11.21
C LYS A 93 9.65 0.38 10.96
N PHE A 94 8.62 0.65 11.76
CA PHE A 94 7.29 0.08 11.54
C PHE A 94 6.74 0.45 10.16
N TYR A 95 6.89 1.71 9.72
CA TYR A 95 6.46 2.11 8.37
C TYR A 95 7.22 1.42 7.25
N HIS A 96 8.53 1.29 7.38
CA HIS A 96 9.33 0.62 6.37
C HIS A 96 8.83 -0.81 6.17
N ASN A 97 8.58 -1.52 7.27
CA ASN A 97 8.05 -2.87 7.23
C ASN A 97 6.61 -2.90 6.68
N HIS A 98 5.77 -1.96 7.09
CA HIS A 98 4.38 -1.88 6.64
C HIS A 98 4.27 -1.58 5.13
N ASP A 99 4.98 -0.57 4.62
CA ASP A 99 5.00 -0.23 3.20
C ASP A 99 5.62 -1.39 2.38
N PHE A 100 6.63 -2.08 2.93
CA PHE A 100 7.20 -3.27 2.32
C PHE A 100 6.21 -4.44 2.24
N ILE A 101 5.45 -4.69 3.31
CA ILE A 101 4.39 -5.72 3.32
C ILE A 101 3.29 -5.36 2.32
N LEU A 102 2.83 -4.11 2.28
CA LEU A 102 1.83 -3.66 1.32
C LEU A 102 2.33 -3.82 -0.12
N PHE A 103 3.60 -3.51 -0.37
CA PHE A 103 4.22 -3.70 -1.68
C PHE A 103 4.28 -5.17 -2.08
N ILE A 104 4.71 -6.05 -1.18
CA ILE A 104 4.71 -7.51 -1.42
C ILE A 104 3.29 -8.00 -1.70
N PHE A 105 2.32 -7.58 -0.89
CA PHE A 105 0.93 -7.98 -1.05
C PHE A 105 0.38 -7.59 -2.42
N LEU A 106 0.56 -6.33 -2.83
CA LEU A 106 0.15 -5.85 -4.15
C LEU A 106 0.91 -6.55 -5.28
N GLY A 107 2.20 -6.86 -5.07
CA GLY A 107 3.01 -7.61 -6.03
C GLY A 107 2.48 -9.02 -6.25
N ILE A 108 2.21 -9.77 -5.17
CA ILE A 108 1.61 -11.11 -5.25
C ILE A 108 0.23 -11.03 -5.92
N LEU A 109 -0.62 -10.10 -5.50
CA LEU A 109 -1.94 -9.91 -6.09
C LEU A 109 -1.86 -9.63 -7.60
N SER A 110 -0.93 -8.78 -8.02
CA SER A 110 -0.71 -8.47 -9.43
C SER A 110 -0.19 -9.67 -10.22
N ILE A 111 0.69 -10.49 -9.65
CA ILE A 111 1.19 -11.71 -10.32
C ILE A 111 0.04 -12.70 -10.51
N ILE A 112 -0.72 -12.97 -9.45
CA ILE A 112 -1.89 -13.86 -9.48
C ILE A 112 -2.90 -13.36 -10.53
N PHE A 113 -3.15 -12.04 -10.56
CA PHE A 113 -4.00 -11.41 -11.56
C PHE A 113 -3.51 -11.65 -12.99
N LEU A 114 -2.23 -11.39 -13.26
CA LEU A 114 -1.64 -11.56 -14.60
C LEU A 114 -1.67 -13.01 -15.07
N ILE A 115 -1.31 -13.96 -14.20
CA ILE A 115 -1.36 -15.40 -14.52
C ILE A 115 -2.78 -15.81 -14.89
N SER A 116 -3.76 -15.33 -14.12
CA SER A 116 -5.17 -15.68 -14.33
C SER A 116 -5.70 -15.12 -15.65
N LEU A 117 -5.34 -13.87 -15.98
CA LEU A 117 -5.65 -13.29 -17.29
C LEU A 117 -5.05 -14.10 -18.44
N VAL A 118 -3.79 -14.53 -18.32
CA VAL A 118 -3.13 -15.34 -19.36
C VAL A 118 -3.82 -16.69 -19.51
N MET A 119 -4.17 -17.35 -18.40
CA MET A 119 -4.87 -18.64 -18.42
C MET A 119 -6.26 -18.54 -19.03
N ASP A 120 -7.04 -17.52 -18.66
CA ASP A 120 -8.36 -17.28 -19.23
C ASP A 120 -8.27 -16.94 -20.72
N GLY A 121 -7.32 -16.10 -21.11
CA GLY A 121 -7.06 -15.72 -22.50
C GLY A 121 -6.65 -16.91 -23.38
N LEU A 122 -5.68 -17.72 -22.93
CA LEU A 122 -5.25 -18.93 -23.64
C LEU A 122 -6.35 -19.99 -23.71
N GLY A 123 -7.19 -20.08 -22.68
CA GLY A 123 -8.31 -21.01 -22.62
C GLY A 123 -9.56 -20.56 -23.37
N GLY A 124 -9.57 -19.36 -23.97
CA GLY A 124 -10.75 -18.76 -24.59
C GLY A 124 -11.91 -18.54 -23.61
N ARG A 125 -11.60 -18.44 -22.31
CA ARG A 125 -12.58 -18.27 -21.22
C ARG A 125 -12.76 -16.78 -20.90
N PRO A 126 -13.90 -16.38 -20.33
CA PRO A 126 -14.07 -15.04 -19.79
C PRO A 126 -12.98 -14.73 -18.74
N PHE A 127 -12.46 -13.51 -18.75
CA PHE A 127 -11.48 -13.06 -17.76
C PHE A 127 -12.06 -13.13 -16.35
N GLY A 128 -11.26 -13.65 -15.41
CA GLY A 128 -11.62 -13.86 -14.01
C GLY A 128 -12.14 -15.27 -13.70
N ASN A 129 -12.46 -16.07 -14.72
CA ASN A 129 -12.99 -17.42 -14.52
C ASN A 129 -11.98 -18.34 -13.82
N THR A 130 -10.69 -18.24 -14.14
CA THR A 130 -9.64 -19.04 -13.48
C THR A 130 -9.58 -18.79 -11.98
N ILE A 131 -9.61 -17.52 -11.53
CA ILE A 131 -9.60 -17.22 -10.08
C ILE A 131 -10.91 -17.55 -9.43
N GLN A 132 -12.03 -17.29 -10.10
CA GLN A 132 -13.33 -17.60 -9.52
C GLN A 132 -13.47 -19.10 -9.25
N ASN A 133 -13.01 -19.97 -10.17
CA ASN A 133 -12.97 -21.41 -9.94
C ASN A 133 -12.04 -21.81 -8.78
N LEU A 134 -10.88 -21.15 -8.67
CA LEU A 134 -9.94 -21.41 -7.58
C LEU A 134 -10.51 -20.96 -6.22
N TRP A 135 -11.21 -19.84 -6.18
CA TRP A 135 -11.92 -19.34 -5.01
C TRP A 135 -13.06 -20.26 -4.59
N ASN A 136 -13.88 -20.70 -5.55
CA ASN A 136 -14.98 -21.64 -5.33
C ASN A 136 -14.48 -23.00 -4.81
N ALA A 137 -13.29 -23.44 -5.24
CA ALA A 137 -12.67 -24.66 -4.74
C ALA A 137 -12.14 -24.52 -3.29
N LEU A 138 -11.67 -23.33 -2.90
CA LEU A 138 -11.14 -23.05 -1.57
C LEU A 138 -12.24 -22.81 -0.53
N LEU A 139 -13.32 -22.15 -0.93
CA LEU A 139 -14.50 -21.88 -0.10
C LEU A 139 -15.72 -22.36 -0.86
N PRO A 140 -16.02 -23.68 -0.83
CA PRO A 140 -17.25 -24.19 -1.41
C PRO A 140 -18.42 -23.62 -0.60
N LEU A 141 -19.00 -22.53 -1.10
CA LEU A 141 -20.29 -22.06 -0.64
C LEU A 141 -21.34 -23.10 -1.08
N PRO A 142 -22.26 -23.52 -0.19
CA PRO A 142 -23.37 -24.40 -0.56
C PRO A 142 -24.32 -23.75 -1.56
#